data_AF-A0A7J3V4H1-F1
#
_entry.id   AF-A0A7J3V4H1-F1
#
_cell.length_a   1.000
_cell.length_b   1.000
_cell.length_c   1.000
_cell.angle_alpha   90.00
_cell.angle_beta   90.00
_cell.angle_gamma   90.00
#
_symmetry.space_group_name_H-M   'P 1'
#
loop_
_entity.id
_entity.type
_entity.pdbx_description
1 polymer ?
#
loop_
_entity_poly.entity_id
_entity_poly.type
_entity_poly.pdbx_seq_one_letter_code
_entity_poly.pdbx_strand_id
1 'polypeptide(L)'
;MKSYAVGHFALGYLTAKLTGYVAKTRFNIPIVLTLSVIPDIDLLIPMVEHRGPFHSVLMAIIIFIPILVSFRKRAFPYLIALIQHSIIGDFLTGEVQLFWPLTSKPYGTEMDIRSLTNITIEWITFTIMLFMMLKTKDLHSLLKPNNLNMVLIIPTLTVLLPSLFAFPLKVPTALIIPHLIMLTIFLASMLTDIKSIFQTPKTTKKASAKPIASQK
;
A
#
# COMPACT_ATOMS: atom_id res chain seq x y z
N MET A 1 -16.33 11.87 1.47
CA MET A 1 -15.62 12.64 0.42
C MET A 1 -14.15 12.29 0.54
N LYS A 2 -13.50 11.68 -0.46
CA LYS A 2 -12.30 10.81 -0.29
C LYS A 2 -10.98 11.45 -0.79
N SER A 3 -9.86 11.29 -0.08
CA SER A 3 -8.52 11.61 -0.63
C SER A 3 -8.20 10.68 -1.82
N TYR A 4 -7.38 11.14 -2.78
CA TYR A 4 -7.04 10.29 -3.93
C TYR A 4 -5.94 9.28 -3.56
N ALA A 5 -5.94 8.17 -4.31
CA ALA A 5 -5.09 7.01 -4.04
C ALA A 5 -3.59 7.36 -3.90
N VAL A 6 -3.11 8.35 -4.66
CA VAL A 6 -1.70 8.76 -4.66
C VAL A 6 -1.25 9.34 -3.31
N GLY A 7 -2.07 10.17 -2.68
CA GLY A 7 -1.77 10.71 -1.35
C GLY A 7 -1.62 9.60 -0.31
N HIS A 8 -2.53 8.62 -0.32
CA HIS A 8 -2.47 7.46 0.57
C HIS A 8 -1.23 6.59 0.35
N PHE A 9 -0.84 6.31 -0.90
CA PHE A 9 0.41 5.60 -1.18
C PHE A 9 1.63 6.36 -0.66
N ALA A 10 1.67 7.67 -0.90
CA ALA A 10 2.76 8.52 -0.46
C ALA A 10 2.90 8.56 1.05
N LEU A 11 1.81 8.80 1.76
CA LEU A 11 1.78 8.79 3.22
C LEU A 11 2.09 7.41 3.78
N GLY A 12 1.50 6.35 3.22
CA GLY A 12 1.78 4.96 3.58
C GLY A 12 3.27 4.61 3.48
N TYR A 13 3.90 4.92 2.35
CA TYR A 13 5.33 4.71 2.15
C TYR A 13 6.18 5.54 3.11
N LEU A 14 5.92 6.85 3.22
CA LEU A 14 6.75 7.76 4.03
C LEU A 14 6.68 7.43 5.51
N THR A 15 5.47 7.17 6.03
CA THR A 15 5.27 6.80 7.43
C THR A 15 5.85 5.43 7.75
N ALA A 16 5.74 4.45 6.85
CA ALA A 16 6.40 3.16 6.99
C ALA A 16 7.93 3.30 6.94
N LYS A 17 8.47 4.17 6.09
CA LYS A 17 9.91 4.42 5.98
C LYS A 17 10.47 5.01 7.28
N LEU A 18 9.80 6.03 7.81
CA LEU A 18 10.15 6.64 9.09
C LEU A 18 10.05 5.62 10.23
N THR A 19 8.96 4.87 10.29
CA THR A 19 8.74 3.84 11.32
C THR A 19 9.79 2.73 11.24
N GLY A 20 10.12 2.27 10.03
CA GLY A 20 11.16 1.25 9.80
C GLY A 20 12.54 1.72 10.24
N TYR A 21 12.86 2.99 9.99
CA TYR A 21 14.09 3.62 10.47
C TYR A 21 14.14 3.65 12.02
N VAL A 22 13.10 4.16 12.67
CA VAL A 22 13.03 4.26 14.15
C VAL A 22 13.05 2.88 14.81
N ALA A 23 12.25 1.93 14.30
CA ALA A 23 12.18 0.57 14.82
C ALA A 23 13.38 -0.32 14.42
N LYS A 24 14.30 0.22 13.60
CA LYS A 24 15.47 -0.50 13.04
C LYS A 24 15.06 -1.81 12.39
N THR A 25 14.06 -1.76 11.51
CA THR A 25 13.53 -2.92 10.78
C THR A 25 13.40 -2.61 9.29
N ARG A 26 13.48 -3.67 8.48
CA ARG A 26 13.12 -3.63 7.07
C ARG A 26 11.65 -4.00 6.91
N PHE A 27 11.05 -3.58 5.80
CA PHE A 27 9.68 -3.91 5.42
C PHE A 27 9.61 -4.15 3.91
N ASN A 28 8.54 -4.81 3.47
CA ASN A 28 8.25 -5.04 2.07
C ASN A 28 7.40 -3.89 1.52
N ILE A 29 7.89 -3.20 0.50
CA ILE A 29 7.25 -2.02 -0.10
C ILE A 29 5.88 -2.36 -0.71
N PRO A 30 5.73 -3.42 -1.53
CA PRO A 30 4.42 -3.84 -2.03
C PRO A 30 3.35 -3.98 -0.94
N ILE A 31 3.67 -4.66 0.17
CA ILE A 31 2.71 -4.85 1.27
C ILE A 31 2.35 -3.51 1.92
N VAL A 32 3.32 -2.63 2.16
CA VAL A 32 3.06 -1.29 2.73
C VAL A 32 2.13 -0.47 1.83
N LEU A 33 2.38 -0.47 0.52
CA LEU A 33 1.55 0.27 -0.43
C LEU A 33 0.13 -0.30 -0.49
N THR A 34 -0.02 -1.62 -0.46
CA THR A 34 -1.34 -2.26 -0.41
C THR A 34 -2.09 -1.94 0.88
N LEU A 35 -1.44 -2.04 2.04
CA LEU A 35 -2.05 -1.70 3.32
C LEU A 35 -2.46 -0.23 3.42
N SER A 36 -1.77 0.66 2.70
CA SER A 36 -2.09 2.09 2.71
C SER A 36 -3.43 2.46 2.07
N VAL A 37 -4.01 1.56 1.28
CA VAL A 37 -5.28 1.77 0.56
C VAL A 37 -6.31 0.68 0.81
N ILE A 38 -5.98 -0.36 1.59
CA ILE A 38 -6.93 -1.43 1.89
C ILE A 38 -8.19 -0.95 2.64
N PRO A 39 -8.17 0.13 3.48
CA PRO A 39 -9.41 0.60 4.13
C PRO A 39 -10.51 0.95 3.12
N ASP A 40 -10.15 1.59 2.00
CA ASP A 40 -11.05 1.98 0.92
C ASP A 40 -11.67 0.79 0.15
N ILE A 41 -11.37 -0.46 0.53
CA ILE A 41 -12.08 -1.62 -0.04
C ILE A 41 -13.57 -1.58 0.28
N ASP A 42 -13.97 -0.88 1.36
CA ASP A 42 -15.37 -0.68 1.71
C ASP A 42 -16.18 0.06 0.63
N LEU A 43 -15.51 0.83 -0.23
CA LEU A 43 -16.10 1.47 -1.41
C LEU A 43 -16.66 0.49 -2.43
N LEU A 44 -16.21 -0.77 -2.38
CA LEU A 44 -16.63 -1.85 -3.26
C LEU A 44 -17.63 -2.79 -2.59
N ILE A 45 -17.89 -2.63 -1.29
CA ILE A 45 -18.76 -3.52 -0.51
C ILE A 45 -20.09 -2.80 -0.27
N PRO A 46 -21.17 -3.19 -0.96
CA PRO A 46 -22.49 -2.66 -0.65
C PRO A 46 -22.84 -2.93 0.82
N MET A 47 -23.56 -2.01 1.46
CA MET A 47 -24.02 -2.09 2.86
C MET A 47 -22.99 -1.76 3.94
N VAL A 48 -21.71 -1.55 3.61
CA VAL A 48 -20.73 -1.05 4.58
C VAL A 48 -20.66 0.47 4.50
N GLU A 49 -20.84 1.14 5.64
CA GLU A 49 -20.65 2.58 5.74
C GLU A 49 -19.16 2.90 5.53
N HIS A 50 -18.88 3.66 4.48
CA HIS A 50 -17.53 4.13 4.21
C HIS A 50 -17.02 5.00 5.36
N ARG A 51 -15.76 4.81 5.78
CA ARG A 51 -15.15 5.44 6.97
C ARG A 51 -15.72 5.01 8.32
N GLY A 52 -16.46 3.91 8.32
CA GLY A 52 -16.86 3.19 9.52
C GLY A 52 -15.82 2.11 9.88
N PRO A 53 -16.20 0.82 9.92
CA PRO A 53 -15.35 -0.26 10.45
C PRO A 53 -13.96 -0.40 9.81
N PHE A 54 -13.84 -0.23 8.48
CA PHE A 54 -12.58 -0.42 7.77
C PHE A 54 -11.54 0.68 8.02
N HIS A 55 -12.01 1.86 8.44
CA HIS A 55 -11.17 3.01 8.75
C HIS A 55 -11.02 3.23 10.27
N SER A 56 -11.50 2.29 11.09
CA SER A 56 -11.32 2.35 12.54
C SER A 56 -9.90 1.94 12.92
N VAL A 57 -9.17 2.84 13.56
CA VAL A 57 -7.84 2.57 14.11
C VAL A 57 -7.90 1.53 15.21
N LEU A 58 -8.97 1.56 16.02
CA LEU A 58 -9.19 0.55 17.05
C LEU A 58 -9.30 -0.86 16.43
N MET A 59 -10.13 -1.01 15.39
CA MET A 59 -10.28 -2.29 14.70
C MET A 59 -8.98 -2.72 14.02
N ALA A 60 -8.29 -1.80 13.35
CA ALA A 60 -6.99 -2.06 12.75
C ALA A 60 -5.97 -2.58 13.76
N ILE A 61 -5.88 -1.95 14.95
CA ILE A 61 -5.00 -2.40 16.04
C ILE A 61 -5.40 -3.80 16.51
N ILE A 62 -6.69 -4.04 16.79
CA ILE A 62 -7.18 -5.35 17.26
C ILE A 62 -6.81 -6.46 16.28
N ILE A 63 -7.07 -6.25 14.97
CA ILE A 63 -6.71 -7.20 13.91
C ILE A 63 -5.19 -7.40 13.84
N PHE A 64 -4.42 -6.34 14.08
CA PHE A 64 -2.96 -6.42 14.09
C PHE A 64 -2.36 -7.03 15.35
N ILE A 65 -3.08 -7.18 16.47
CA ILE A 65 -2.54 -7.79 17.71
C ILE A 65 -1.80 -9.11 17.44
N PRO A 66 -2.40 -10.14 16.79
CA PRO A 66 -1.68 -11.39 16.52
C PRO A 66 -0.42 -11.20 15.66
N ILE A 67 -0.45 -10.24 14.73
CA ILE A 67 0.70 -9.90 13.87
C ILE A 67 1.80 -9.22 14.69
N LEU A 68 1.43 -8.28 15.57
CA LEU A 68 2.35 -7.60 16.47
C LEU A 68 2.98 -8.57 17.47
N VAL A 69 2.22 -9.53 18.01
CA VAL A 69 2.77 -10.56 18.91
C VAL A 69 3.76 -11.44 18.18
N SER A 70 3.43 -11.87 16.96
CA SER A 70 4.26 -12.81 16.17
C SER A 70 5.52 -12.15 15.60
N PHE A 71 5.38 -10.96 15.02
CA PHE A 71 6.45 -10.27 14.28
C PHE A 71 7.10 -9.11 15.05
N ARG A 72 6.55 -8.76 16.22
CA ARG A 72 7.06 -7.71 17.13
C ARG A 72 7.25 -6.40 16.38
N LYS A 73 8.36 -5.70 16.63
CA LYS A 73 8.73 -4.44 15.99
C LYS A 73 8.78 -4.47 14.45
N ARG A 74 8.90 -5.66 13.83
CA ARG A 74 8.88 -5.80 12.36
C ARG A 74 7.49 -5.53 11.78
N ALA A 75 6.43 -5.64 12.59
CA ALA A 75 5.05 -5.36 12.18
C ALA A 75 4.73 -3.86 12.13
N PHE A 76 5.47 -3.01 12.86
CA PHE A 76 5.12 -1.60 13.02
C PHE A 76 5.02 -0.82 11.71
N PRO A 77 5.95 -0.93 10.74
CA PRO A 77 5.80 -0.20 9.47
C PRO A 77 4.50 -0.54 8.74
N TYR A 78 4.03 -1.78 8.84
CA TYR A 78 2.80 -2.24 8.20
C TYR A 78 1.55 -1.72 8.93
N LEU A 79 1.54 -1.75 10.26
CA LEU A 79 0.45 -1.18 11.05
C LEU A 79 0.33 0.32 10.78
N ILE A 80 1.45 1.04 10.81
CA ILE A 80 1.48 2.49 10.55
C ILE A 80 1.01 2.80 9.13
N ALA A 81 1.43 2.00 8.14
CA ALA A 81 0.96 2.15 6.77
C ALA A 81 -0.56 1.95 6.62
N LEU A 82 -1.15 1.07 7.43
CA LEU A 82 -2.60 0.85 7.47
C LEU A 82 -3.32 2.03 8.13
N ILE A 83 -2.94 2.38 9.36
CA ILE A 83 -3.69 3.35 10.17
C ILE A 83 -3.47 4.80 9.75
N GLN A 84 -2.38 5.12 9.02
CA GLN A 84 -2.19 6.48 8.48
C GLN A 84 -3.35 6.89 7.58
N HIS A 85 -3.99 5.93 6.93
CA HIS A 85 -5.09 6.19 6.00
C HIS A 85 -6.19 6.96 6.73
N SER A 86 -6.56 6.48 7.92
CA SER A 86 -7.59 7.06 8.77
C SER A 86 -7.09 8.27 9.59
N ILE A 87 -5.89 8.17 10.16
CA ILE A 87 -5.36 9.19 11.09
C ILE A 87 -4.96 10.48 10.36
N ILE A 88 -4.44 10.37 9.13
CA ILE A 88 -3.90 11.49 8.37
C ILE A 88 -4.74 11.74 7.12
N GLY A 89 -4.89 10.73 6.26
CA GLY A 89 -5.55 10.90 4.96
C GLY A 89 -7.02 11.31 5.10
N ASP A 90 -7.81 10.49 5.80
CA ASP A 90 -9.22 10.80 6.04
C ASP A 90 -9.42 11.95 6.98
N PHE A 91 -8.57 12.11 8.01
CA PHE A 91 -8.65 13.28 8.88
C PHE A 91 -8.64 14.60 8.10
N LEU A 92 -7.81 14.70 7.05
CA LEU A 92 -7.74 15.91 6.24
C LEU A 92 -8.95 16.08 5.31
N THR A 93 -9.49 14.99 4.77
CA THR A 93 -10.45 15.06 3.65
C THR A 93 -11.86 14.61 4.04
N GLY A 94 -12.10 14.32 5.30
CA GLY A 94 -13.26 13.59 5.74
C GLY A 94 -13.48 13.52 7.23
N GLU A 95 -14.62 12.94 7.56
CA GLU A 95 -14.97 12.49 8.90
C GLU A 95 -14.88 10.97 8.98
N VAL A 96 -14.10 10.45 9.93
CA VAL A 96 -13.88 9.03 10.16
C VAL A 96 -14.31 8.60 11.56
N GLN A 97 -14.92 7.41 11.68
CA GLN A 97 -15.27 6.82 12.98
C GLN A 97 -14.04 6.10 13.59
N LEU A 98 -13.06 6.89 14.05
CA LEU A 98 -11.71 6.42 14.42
C LEU A 98 -11.70 5.27 15.45
N PHE A 99 -12.66 5.27 16.36
CA PHE A 99 -12.77 4.31 17.47
C PHE A 99 -14.02 3.43 17.39
N TRP A 100 -14.62 3.28 16.20
CA TRP A 100 -15.71 2.33 16.02
C TRP A 100 -15.26 0.91 16.46
N PRO A 101 -16.10 0.12 17.16
CA PRO A 101 -17.50 0.37 17.50
C PRO A 101 -17.74 1.07 18.84
N LEU A 102 -16.69 1.48 19.57
CA LEU A 102 -16.86 2.13 20.89
C LEU A 102 -17.56 3.48 20.76
N THR A 103 -17.32 4.20 19.67
CA THR A 103 -18.05 5.43 19.34
C THR A 103 -18.12 5.62 17.83
N SER A 104 -19.23 6.20 17.37
CA SER A 104 -19.43 6.64 15.98
C SER A 104 -19.25 8.15 15.82
N LYS A 105 -18.63 8.84 16.80
CA LYS A 105 -18.36 10.27 16.68
C LYS A 105 -17.39 10.52 15.52
N PRO A 106 -17.70 11.48 14.63
CA PRO A 106 -16.82 11.82 13.54
C PRO A 106 -15.52 12.44 14.06
N TYR A 107 -14.40 12.05 13.47
CA TYR A 107 -13.09 12.65 13.67
C TYR A 107 -12.55 13.11 12.31
N GLY A 108 -12.14 14.37 12.19
CA GLY A 108 -11.58 14.89 10.96
C GLY A 108 -12.06 16.27 10.58
N THR A 109 -11.72 16.66 9.35
CA THR A 109 -12.00 17.96 8.76
C THR A 109 -12.62 17.74 7.39
N GLU A 110 -13.49 18.65 6.95
CA GLU A 110 -14.20 18.52 5.67
C GLU A 110 -13.47 19.26 4.54
N MET A 111 -12.15 19.09 4.41
CA MET A 111 -11.44 19.69 3.27
C MET A 111 -11.95 19.09 1.97
N ASP A 112 -12.33 19.94 1.01
CA ASP A 112 -12.71 19.44 -0.29
C ASP A 112 -11.53 18.74 -0.97
N ILE A 113 -11.77 17.52 -1.40
CA ILE A 113 -10.80 16.65 -2.07
C ILE A 113 -10.36 17.26 -3.41
N ARG A 114 -11.24 18.08 -4.02
CA ARG A 114 -10.94 18.84 -5.25
C ARG A 114 -10.37 20.22 -4.96
N SER A 115 -10.26 20.62 -3.68
CA SER A 115 -9.67 21.90 -3.32
C SER A 115 -8.22 21.98 -3.79
N LEU A 116 -7.79 23.21 -4.10
CA LEU A 116 -6.40 23.47 -4.43
C LEU A 116 -5.47 23.02 -3.28
N THR A 117 -5.88 23.23 -2.04
CA THR A 117 -5.14 22.81 -0.85
C THR A 117 -4.89 21.30 -0.84
N ASN A 118 -5.93 20.47 -1.03
CA ASN A 118 -5.75 19.02 -1.08
C ASN A 118 -4.86 18.59 -2.25
N ILE A 119 -5.10 19.15 -3.44
CA ILE A 119 -4.27 18.86 -4.63
C ILE A 119 -2.80 19.21 -4.38
N THR A 120 -2.51 20.34 -3.74
CA THR A 120 -1.15 20.75 -3.37
C THR A 120 -0.53 19.80 -2.36
N ILE A 121 -1.26 19.38 -1.32
CA ILE A 121 -0.78 18.42 -0.31
C ILE A 121 -0.43 17.08 -0.98
N GLU A 122 -1.29 16.58 -1.86
CA GLU A 122 -1.03 15.35 -2.60
C GLU A 122 0.22 15.46 -3.48
N TRP A 123 0.39 16.57 -4.20
CA TRP A 123 1.60 16.79 -4.99
C TRP A 123 2.88 16.84 -4.13
N ILE A 124 2.85 17.55 -3.00
CA ILE A 124 3.99 17.66 -2.09
C ILE A 124 4.35 16.29 -1.54
N THR A 125 3.37 15.56 -0.99
CA THR A 125 3.59 14.23 -0.40
C THR A 125 4.08 13.22 -1.44
N PHE A 126 3.48 13.21 -2.64
CA PHE A 126 3.93 12.40 -3.77
C PHE A 126 5.37 12.70 -4.18
N THR A 127 5.73 13.98 -4.29
CA THR A 127 7.08 14.41 -4.69
C THR A 127 8.12 13.99 -3.65
N ILE A 128 7.81 14.17 -2.36
CA ILE A 128 8.67 13.73 -1.26
C ILE A 128 8.84 12.20 -1.27
N MET A 129 7.74 11.46 -1.46
CA MET A 129 7.78 10.00 -1.60
C MET A 129 8.69 9.58 -2.75
N LEU A 130 8.51 10.15 -3.95
CA LEU A 130 9.30 9.79 -5.13
C LEU A 130 10.78 10.09 -4.92
N PHE A 131 11.11 11.28 -4.39
CA PHE A 131 12.48 11.63 -4.04
C PHE A 131 13.08 10.65 -3.03
N MET A 132 12.33 10.28 -1.99
CA MET A 132 12.77 9.31 -0.99
C MET A 132 13.00 7.92 -1.57
N MET A 133 12.11 7.45 -2.45
CA MET A 133 12.25 6.15 -3.12
C MET A 133 13.48 6.10 -4.02
N LEU A 134 13.79 7.19 -4.73
CA LEU A 134 15.00 7.31 -5.54
C LEU A 134 16.26 7.34 -4.67
N LYS A 135 16.29 8.21 -3.66
CA LYS A 135 17.44 8.37 -2.74
C LYS A 135 17.79 7.06 -2.03
N THR A 136 16.79 6.29 -1.66
CA THR A 136 16.98 5.03 -0.92
C THR A 136 17.10 3.80 -1.81
N LYS A 137 17.03 3.97 -3.15
CA LYS A 137 17.03 2.90 -4.14
C LYS A 137 15.87 1.91 -3.96
N ASP A 138 14.82 2.31 -3.26
CA ASP A 138 13.61 1.52 -3.05
C ASP A 138 12.88 1.29 -4.37
N LEU A 139 12.89 2.27 -5.29
CA LEU A 139 12.34 2.09 -6.63
C LEU A 139 13.07 0.99 -7.40
N HIS A 140 14.40 0.95 -7.32
CA HIS A 140 15.19 -0.13 -7.92
C HIS A 140 14.90 -1.49 -7.27
N SER A 141 14.68 -1.52 -5.94
CA SER A 141 14.27 -2.75 -5.24
C SER A 141 12.88 -3.23 -5.68
N LEU A 142 11.94 -2.31 -5.94
CA LEU A 142 10.59 -2.63 -6.39
C LEU A 142 10.56 -3.18 -7.82
N LEU A 143 11.50 -2.74 -8.67
CA LEU A 143 11.64 -3.21 -10.05
C LEU A 143 12.50 -4.49 -10.17
N LYS A 144 12.89 -5.12 -9.06
CA LYS A 144 13.52 -6.44 -9.08
C LYS A 144 12.45 -7.52 -8.94
N PRO A 145 12.63 -8.69 -9.59
CA PRO A 145 11.76 -9.83 -9.40
C PRO A 145 11.64 -10.22 -7.92
N ASN A 146 10.41 -10.24 -7.41
CA ASN A 146 10.05 -10.65 -6.07
C ASN A 146 8.55 -10.95 -6.02
N ASN A 147 8.17 -12.22 -5.81
CA ASN A 147 6.77 -12.71 -5.81
C ASN A 147 5.76 -11.84 -5.04
N LEU A 148 6.19 -11.06 -4.03
CA LEU A 148 5.33 -10.13 -3.30
C LEU A 148 4.91 -8.90 -4.12
N ASN A 149 5.58 -8.58 -5.22
CA ASN A 149 5.18 -7.50 -6.12
C ASN A 149 3.82 -7.78 -6.77
N MET A 150 3.40 -9.05 -6.90
CA MET A 150 2.05 -9.40 -7.37
C MET A 150 0.93 -8.79 -6.52
N VAL A 151 1.19 -8.51 -5.23
CA VAL A 151 0.23 -7.87 -4.33
C VAL A 151 -0.04 -6.40 -4.74
N LEU A 152 0.81 -5.81 -5.59
CA LEU A 152 0.58 -4.49 -6.20
C LEU A 152 -0.62 -4.46 -7.16
N ILE A 153 -1.23 -5.61 -7.49
CA ILE A 153 -2.48 -5.63 -8.27
C ILE A 153 -3.58 -4.80 -7.58
N ILE A 154 -3.62 -4.81 -6.24
CA ILE A 154 -4.58 -4.00 -5.46
C ILE A 154 -4.29 -2.51 -5.68
N PRO A 155 -3.09 -1.97 -5.34
CA PRO A 155 -2.70 -0.59 -5.67
C PRO A 155 -2.92 -0.20 -7.13
N THR A 156 -2.63 -1.11 -8.07
CA THR A 156 -2.81 -0.89 -9.51
C THR A 156 -4.28 -0.62 -9.82
N LEU A 157 -5.20 -1.46 -9.35
CA LEU A 157 -6.63 -1.26 -9.55
C LEU A 157 -7.14 0.00 -8.85
N THR A 158 -6.64 0.31 -7.65
CA THR A 158 -7.01 1.52 -6.91
C THR A 158 -6.65 2.80 -7.67
N VAL A 159 -5.55 2.82 -8.42
CA VAL A 159 -5.17 3.97 -9.28
C VAL A 159 -5.92 3.93 -10.61
N LEU A 160 -6.01 2.75 -11.22
CA LEU A 160 -6.54 2.57 -12.57
C LEU A 160 -8.04 2.92 -12.65
N LEU A 161 -8.85 2.42 -11.71
CA LEU A 161 -10.31 2.55 -11.77
C LEU A 161 -10.77 4.01 -11.70
N PRO A 162 -10.29 4.85 -10.76
CA PRO A 162 -10.73 6.25 -10.68
C PRO A 162 -10.18 7.08 -11.85
N SER A 163 -8.95 6.80 -12.31
CA SER A 163 -8.32 7.59 -13.37
C SER A 163 -8.90 7.31 -14.76
N LEU A 164 -9.25 6.06 -15.08
CA LEU A 164 -9.75 5.70 -16.42
C LEU A 164 -11.27 5.63 -16.51
N PHE A 165 -11.94 5.19 -15.43
CA PHE A 165 -13.38 4.92 -15.46
C PHE A 165 -14.18 5.88 -14.57
N ALA A 166 -13.52 6.84 -13.90
CA ALA A 166 -14.14 7.71 -12.89
C ALA A 166 -14.87 6.92 -11.78
N PHE A 167 -14.40 5.71 -11.48
CA PHE A 167 -15.02 4.79 -10.53
C PHE A 167 -14.06 4.46 -9.37
N PRO A 168 -14.51 4.52 -8.10
CA PRO A 168 -15.80 5.02 -7.65
C PRO A 168 -15.86 6.56 -7.61
N LEU A 169 -14.81 7.24 -8.08
CA LEU A 169 -14.68 8.70 -8.05
C LEU A 169 -13.98 9.26 -9.29
N LYS A 170 -14.27 10.53 -9.57
CA LYS A 170 -13.55 11.32 -10.58
C LYS A 170 -12.31 11.99 -9.99
N VAL A 171 -11.16 11.72 -10.61
CA VAL A 171 -9.84 12.30 -10.29
C VAL A 171 -9.68 13.68 -10.96
N PRO A 172 -9.15 14.71 -10.25
CA PRO A 172 -8.81 16.00 -10.81
C PRO A 172 -7.74 15.85 -11.88
N THR A 173 -7.86 16.59 -12.96
CA THR A 173 -6.90 16.55 -14.07
C THR A 173 -5.47 16.83 -13.61
N ALA A 174 -5.30 17.71 -12.63
CA ALA A 174 -4.01 18.03 -12.02
C ALA A 174 -3.30 16.84 -11.35
N LEU A 175 -4.02 15.78 -10.96
CA LEU A 175 -3.46 14.61 -10.31
C LEU A 175 -3.25 13.43 -11.28
N ILE A 176 -3.60 13.57 -12.56
CA ILE A 176 -3.41 12.50 -13.56
C ILE A 176 -1.94 12.10 -13.68
N ILE A 177 -1.01 13.07 -13.69
CA ILE A 177 0.43 12.80 -13.83
C ILE A 177 0.95 11.89 -12.68
N PRO A 178 0.74 12.22 -11.38
CA PRO A 178 1.10 11.33 -10.29
C PRO A 178 0.49 9.93 -10.39
N HIS A 179 -0.78 9.83 -10.81
CA HIS A 179 -1.45 8.54 -11.00
C HIS A 179 -0.77 7.70 -12.09
N LEU A 180 -0.46 8.30 -13.25
CA LEU A 180 0.23 7.61 -14.35
C LEU A 180 1.63 7.13 -13.97
N ILE A 181 2.37 7.93 -13.19
CA ILE A 181 3.69 7.54 -12.68
C ILE A 181 3.56 6.33 -11.74
N MET A 182 2.67 6.38 -10.76
CA MET A 182 2.46 5.26 -9.83
C MET A 182 2.00 4.00 -10.56
N LEU A 183 1.05 4.14 -11.49
CA LEU A 183 0.56 3.04 -12.31
C LEU A 183 1.70 2.38 -13.10
N THR A 184 2.57 3.18 -13.71
CA THR A 184 3.74 2.70 -14.46
C THR A 184 4.69 1.93 -13.55
N ILE A 185 4.99 2.45 -12.36
CA ILE A 185 5.86 1.79 -11.37
C ILE A 185 5.28 0.44 -10.95
N PHE A 186 3.97 0.37 -10.65
CA PHE A 186 3.33 -0.87 -10.21
C PHE A 186 3.27 -1.92 -11.31
N LEU A 187 2.86 -1.52 -12.52
CA LEU A 187 2.83 -2.41 -13.67
C LEU A 187 4.22 -2.92 -14.02
N ALA A 188 5.24 -2.05 -14.06
CA ALA A 188 6.61 -2.47 -14.34
C ALA A 188 7.12 -3.46 -13.29
N SER A 189 6.85 -3.22 -12.00
CA SER A 189 7.21 -4.13 -10.91
C SER A 189 6.59 -5.52 -11.10
N MET A 190 5.27 -5.61 -11.35
CA MET A 190 4.60 -6.88 -11.62
C MET A 190 5.10 -7.57 -12.90
N LEU A 191 5.36 -6.82 -13.97
CA LEU A 191 5.87 -7.39 -15.23
C LEU A 191 7.27 -8.01 -15.05
N THR A 192 8.11 -7.47 -14.16
CA THR A 192 9.43 -8.07 -13.89
C THR A 192 9.33 -9.44 -13.24
N ASP A 193 8.36 -9.64 -12.35
CA ASP A 193 8.06 -10.94 -11.75
C ASP A 193 7.53 -11.93 -12.79
N ILE A 194 6.54 -11.52 -13.60
CA ILE A 194 5.96 -12.36 -14.66
C ILE A 194 7.07 -12.84 -15.61
N LYS A 195 7.93 -11.92 -16.05
CA LYS A 195 9.09 -12.24 -16.88
C LYS A 195 10.01 -13.25 -16.21
N SER A 196 10.29 -13.09 -14.91
CA SER A 196 11.16 -14.01 -14.18
C SER A 196 10.59 -15.44 -14.10
N ILE A 197 9.26 -15.58 -13.94
CA ILE A 197 8.59 -16.89 -13.91
C ILE A 197 8.83 -17.63 -15.23
N PHE A 198 8.68 -16.93 -16.36
CA PHE A 198 8.89 -17.53 -17.70
C PHE A 198 10.37 -17.79 -18.03
N GLN A 199 11.31 -17.12 -17.35
CA GLN A 199 12.74 -17.29 -17.59
C GLN A 199 13.39 -18.38 -16.73
N THR A 200 12.70 -18.92 -15.73
CA THR A 200 13.26 -19.99 -14.89
C THR A 200 13.37 -21.29 -15.69
N PRO A 201 14.57 -21.82 -15.99
CA PRO A 201 14.69 -23.13 -16.61
C PRO A 201 14.14 -24.16 -15.62
N LYS A 202 13.33 -25.11 -16.12
CA LYS A 202 13.02 -26.35 -15.38
C LYS A 202 14.37 -27.01 -15.05
N THR A 203 14.87 -26.82 -13.84
CA THR A 203 15.98 -27.63 -13.33
C THR A 203 15.43 -29.04 -13.16
N THR A 204 15.61 -29.85 -14.21
CA THR A 204 15.51 -31.30 -14.15
C THR A 204 16.38 -31.76 -12.99
N LYS A 205 15.75 -32.20 -11.90
CA LYS A 205 16.41 -33.04 -10.89
C LYS A 205 16.90 -34.30 -11.59
N LYS A 206 18.12 -34.28 -12.13
CA LYS A 206 18.90 -35.50 -12.33
C LYS A 206 19.28 -35.97 -10.93
N ALA A 207 18.46 -36.84 -10.36
CA ALA A 207 18.88 -37.70 -9.28
C ALA A 207 19.97 -38.64 -9.84
N SER A 208 21.24 -38.28 -9.66
CA SER A 208 22.31 -39.26 -9.77
C SER A 208 22.34 -40.08 -8.48
N ALA A 209 21.50 -41.10 -8.42
CA ALA A 209 21.74 -42.19 -7.49
C ALA A 209 23.02 -42.91 -7.94
N LYS A 210 24.13 -42.69 -7.22
CA LYS A 210 25.32 -43.53 -7.32
C LYS A 210 24.93 -44.96 -6.91
N PRO A 211 25.34 -46.01 -7.64
CA PRO A 211 25.21 -47.37 -7.15
C PRO A 211 26.18 -47.57 -5.98
N ILE A 212 25.68 -48.06 -4.87
CA ILE A 212 26.49 -48.57 -3.77
C ILE A 212 27.13 -49.86 -4.29
N ALA A 213 28.44 -49.79 -4.57
CA ALA A 213 29.24 -50.97 -4.84
C ALA A 213 29.40 -51.75 -3.53
N SER A 214 29.04 -53.04 -3.57
CA SER A 214 29.35 -54.01 -2.53
C SER A 214 30.86 -54.09 -2.33
N GLN A 215 31.31 -53.99 -1.08
CA GLN A 215 32.57 -54.59 -0.67
C GLN A 215 32.32 -55.53 0.51
N LYS A 216 32.90 -56.71 0.31
CA LYS A 216 32.94 -57.96 1.07
C LYS A 216 33.11 -57.81 2.58
#